data_AF-A0A2E8F163-F1
#
_entry.id   AF-A0A2E8F163-F1
#
_cell.length_a   1.000
_cell.length_b   1.000
_cell.length_c   1.000
_cell.angle_alpha   90.00
_cell.angle_beta   90.00
_cell.angle_gamma   90.00
#
_symmetry.space_group_name_H-M   'P 1'
#
loop_
_entity.id
_entity.type
_entity.pdbx_description
1 polymer ?
#
loop_
_entity_poly.entity_id
_entity_poly.type
_entity_poly.pdbx_seq_one_letter_code
_entity_poly.pdbx_strand_id
1 'polypeptide(L)' 'MGDKARGSRIHIEEVGLVTAEIYVDRGVFRVYLAGDRLSIYLGSYESLDECRDDIESLKRLAQSTRFEQTVSAAIAALSA' A
#
# COMPACT_ATOMS: atom_id res chain seq x y z
N MET A 1 11.62 5.53 -8.96
CA MET A 1 12.48 5.01 -7.87
C MET A 1 13.20 6.11 -7.07
N GLY A 2 13.10 7.40 -7.43
CA GLY A 2 13.89 8.49 -6.82
C GLY A 2 13.49 8.93 -5.41
N ASP A 3 12.22 8.86 -5.01
CA ASP A 3 11.78 9.40 -3.71
C ASP A 3 11.90 8.44 -2.52
N LYS A 4 11.75 7.12 -2.74
CA LYS A 4 11.99 6.10 -1.70
C LYS A 4 13.44 6.11 -1.20
N ALA A 5 14.39 6.44 -2.08
CA ALA A 5 15.82 6.45 -1.75
C ALA A 5 16.24 7.58 -0.79
N ARG A 6 15.38 8.59 -0.58
CA ARG A 6 15.71 9.76 0.25
C ARG A 6 15.26 9.62 1.71
N GLY A 7 14.30 8.75 1.98
CA GLY A 7 13.75 8.53 3.32
C GLY A 7 14.23 7.24 3.97
N SER A 8 14.13 7.17 5.29
CA SER A 8 14.34 5.92 6.04
C SER A 8 13.03 5.13 6.08
N ARG A 9 13.07 3.84 5.75
CA ARG A 9 11.91 2.95 5.88
C ARG A 9 11.69 2.63 7.35
N ILE A 10 10.48 2.88 7.85
CA ILE A 10 10.16 2.77 9.28
C ILE A 10 9.03 1.78 9.59
N HIS A 11 8.21 1.42 8.60
CA HIS A 11 7.12 0.46 8.77
C HIS A 11 6.88 -0.33 7.48
N ILE A 12 6.53 -1.60 7.62
CA ILE A 12 6.23 -2.52 6.53
C ILE A 12 5.07 -3.39 6.98
N GLU A 13 4.03 -3.49 6.15
CA GLU A 13 2.85 -4.28 6.48
C GLU A 13 2.17 -4.85 5.24
N GLU A 14 1.63 -6.06 5.34
CA GLU A 14 0.91 -6.70 4.24
C GLU A 14 -0.52 -6.14 4.09
N VAL A 15 -0.91 -5.86 2.84
CA VAL A 15 -2.23 -5.37 2.43
C VAL A 15 -2.70 -6.18 1.23
N GLY A 16 -3.35 -7.32 1.48
CA GLY A 16 -3.79 -8.23 0.43
C GLY A 16 -2.60 -8.80 -0.35
N LEU A 17 -2.51 -8.52 -1.65
CA LEU A 17 -1.44 -9.00 -2.53
C LEU A 17 -0.21 -8.08 -2.60
N VAL A 18 -0.22 -6.96 -1.88
CA VAL A 18 0.86 -5.97 -1.88
C VAL A 18 1.31 -5.67 -0.46
N THR A 19 2.44 -4.99 -0.34
CA THR A 19 3.00 -4.53 0.93
C THR A 19 2.90 -3.01 1.01
N ALA A 20 2.32 -2.48 2.08
CA ALA A 20 2.43 -1.08 2.41
C ALA A 20 3.78 -0.81 3.10
N GLU A 21 4.50 0.20 2.63
CA GLU A 21 5.76 0.64 3.20
C GLU A 21 5.68 2.13 3.58
N ILE A 22 6.08 2.46 4.80
CA ILE A 22 6.18 3.85 5.28
C ILE A 22 7.64 4.27 5.32
N TYR A 23 7.92 5.41 4.70
CA TYR A 23 9.22 6.08 4.73
C TYR A 23 9.09 7.44 5.41
N VAL A 24 10.13 7.85 6.13
CA VAL A 24 10.21 9.20 6.71
C VAL A 24 11.39 9.96 6.14
N ASP A 25 11.14 11.20 5.72
CA ASP A 25 12.16 12.15 5.25
C ASP A 25 11.80 13.53 5.77
N ARG A 26 12.71 14.15 6.56
CA ARG A 26 12.55 15.48 7.14
C ARG A 26 11.21 15.69 7.88
N GLY A 27 10.76 14.66 8.62
CA GLY A 27 9.51 14.70 9.39
C GLY A 27 8.24 14.48 8.58
N VAL A 28 8.34 14.29 7.25
CA VAL A 28 7.21 13.92 6.40
C VAL A 28 7.17 12.41 6.25
N PHE A 29 6.01 11.82 6.51
CA PHE A 29 5.77 10.40 6.36
C PHE A 29 5.19 10.14 4.97
N ARG A 30 5.71 9.15 4.25
CA ARG A 30 5.28 8.80 2.89
C ARG A 30 4.92 7.34 2.83
N VAL A 31 3.75 7.04 2.27
CA VAL A 31 3.24 5.68 2.13
C VAL A 31 3.35 5.24 0.67
N TYR A 32 3.82 4.02 0.47
CA TYR A 32 3.88 3.37 -0.83
C TYR A 32 3.29 1.96 -0.76
N LEU A 33 2.62 1.53 -1.83
CA LEU A 33 2.28 0.12 -2.04
C LEU A 33 3.35 -0.51 -2.93
N ALA A 34 4.03 -1.53 -2.43
CA ALA A 34 5.05 -2.29 -3.12
C ALA A 34 4.55 -3.70 -3.42
N GLY A 35 4.77 -4.16 -4.65
CA GLY A 35 4.71 -5.58 -5.04
C GLY A 35 5.99 -5.94 -5.79
N ASP A 36 6.09 -7.17 -6.29
CA ASP A 36 7.33 -7.70 -6.90
C ASP A 36 7.93 -6.82 -8.00
N ARG A 37 7.08 -6.15 -8.78
CA ARG A 37 7.48 -5.32 -9.93
C ARG A 37 6.91 -3.90 -9.89
N LEU A 38 6.21 -3.54 -8.82
CA LEU A 38 5.50 -2.26 -8.74
C LEU A 38 5.77 -1.58 -7.41
N SER A 39 5.83 -0.25 -7.46
CA SER A 39 5.90 0.59 -6.28
C SER A 39 5.08 1.84 -6.56
N ILE A 40 3.89 1.91 -6.00
CA ILE A 40 2.93 2.99 -6.20
C ILE A 40 3.01 3.92 -5.00
N TYR A 41 3.08 5.23 -5.26
CA TYR A 41 2.99 6.25 -4.22
C TYR A 41 1.52 6.46 -3.86
N LEU A 42 1.20 6.38 -2.57
CA LEU A 42 -0.15 6.64 -2.06
C LEU A 42 -0.31 8.09 -1.60
N GLY A 43 0.60 8.56 -0.74
CA GLY A 43 0.43 9.86 -0.10
C GLY A 43 1.57 10.26 0.82
N SER A 44 1.52 11.52 1.26
CA SER A 44 2.39 12.10 2.29
C SER A 44 1.52 12.58 3.44
N TYR A 45 1.98 12.38 4.66
CA TYR A 45 1.25 12.61 5.91
C TYR A 45 2.15 13.31 6.92
N GLU A 46 1.53 13.99 7.88
CA GLU A 46 2.24 14.71 8.94
C GLU A 46 2.55 13.80 10.14
N SER A 47 1.84 12.69 10.27
CA SER A 47 2.00 11.75 11.38
C SER A 47 2.05 10.29 10.92
N LEU A 48 2.69 9.45 11.76
CA LEU A 48 2.72 8.00 11.55
C LEU A 48 1.36 7.35 11.75
N ASP A 49 0.52 7.92 12.63
CA ASP A 49 -0.80 7.37 12.93
C ASP A 49 -1.76 7.56 11.74
N GLU A 50 -1.75 8.70 11.07
CA GLU A 50 -2.49 8.89 9.81
C GLU A 50 -2.09 7.86 8.74
N CYS A 51 -0.80 7.56 8.62
CA CYS A 51 -0.34 6.54 7.70
C CYS A 51 -0.91 5.15 8.05
N ARG A 52 -0.98 4.83 9.34
CA ARG A 52 -1.52 3.54 9.82
C ARG A 52 -3.02 3.44 9.59
N ASP A 53 -3.76 4.51 9.84
CA ASP A 53 -5.21 4.55 9.63
C ASP A 53 -5.56 4.33 8.14
N ASP A 54 -4.78 4.92 7.24
CA ASP A 54 -4.95 4.72 5.79
C ASP A 54 -4.60 3.28 5.38
N ILE A 55 -3.50 2.72 5.90
CA ILE A 55 -3.14 1.31 5.66
C ILE A 55 -4.24 0.38 6.19
N GLU A 56 -4.77 0.63 7.38
CA GLU A 56 -5.85 -0.18 7.95
C GLU A 56 -7.12 -0.10 7.10
N SER A 57 -7.46 1.09 6.61
CA SER A 57 -8.58 1.29 5.70
C SER A 57 -8.40 0.50 4.39
N LEU A 58 -7.19 0.49 3.83
CA LEU A 58 -6.86 -0.33 2.66
C LEU A 58 -6.96 -1.83 2.95
N LYS A 59 -6.54 -2.28 4.14
CA LYS A 59 -6.70 -3.70 4.54
C LYS A 59 -8.16 -4.11 4.62
N ARG A 60 -9.01 -3.26 5.22
CA ARG A 60 -10.46 -3.50 5.28
C ARG A 60 -11.08 -3.55 3.88
N LEU A 61 -10.64 -2.68 2.97
CA LEU A 61 -11.08 -2.72 1.57
C LEU A 61 -10.63 -4.00 0.86
N ALA A 62 -9.37 -4.42 1.05
CA ALA A 62 -8.83 -5.64 0.46
C ALA A 62 -9.54 -6.91 0.95
N GLN A 63 -10.06 -6.89 2.18
CA GLN A 63 -10.87 -7.97 2.77
C GLN A 63 -12.36 -7.84 2.47
N SER A 64 -12.78 -6.81 1.72
CA SER A 64 -14.19 -6.64 1.41
C SER A 64 -14.63 -7.68 0.37
N THR A 65 -15.82 -8.26 0.58
CA THR A 65 -16.41 -9.24 -0.35
C THR A 65 -16.50 -8.72 -1.78
N ARG A 66 -16.73 -7.41 -1.95
CA ARG A 66 -16.77 -6.75 -3.26
C ARG A 66 -15.41 -6.82 -3.97
N PHE A 67 -14.33 -6.59 -3.24
CA PHE A 67 -12.98 -6.67 -3.79
C PHE A 67 -12.64 -8.10 -4.20
N GLU A 68 -12.91 -9.08 -3.33
CA GLU A 68 -12.68 -10.51 -3.61
C GLU A 68 -13.44 -10.98 -4.86
N GLN A 69 -14.71 -10.61 -5.00
CA GLN A 69 -15.51 -10.92 -6.19
C GLN A 69 -14.93 -10.31 -7.46
N THR A 70 -14.46 -9.06 -7.39
CA THR A 70 -13.89 -8.35 -8.55
C THR A 70 -12.56 -8.99 -8.99
N VAL A 71 -11.69 -9.30 -8.03
CA VAL A 71 -10.40 -9.96 -8.30
C VAL A 71 -10.63 -11.37 -8.87
N SER A 72 -11.54 -12.13 -8.26
CA SER A 72 -11.87 -13.49 -8.75
C SER A 72 -12.42 -13.46 -10.18
N ALA A 73 -13.32 -12.52 -10.49
CA ALA A 73 -13.85 -12.35 -11.84
C ALA A 73 -12.75 -11.96 -12.86
N ALA A 74 -11.84 -11.06 -12.49
CA ALA A 74 -10.72 -10.66 -13.34
C ALA A 74 -9.76 -11.82 -13.62
N ILE A 75 -9.45 -12.64 -12.59
CA ILE A 75 -8.59 -13.83 -12.75
C ILE A 75 -9.26 -14.86 -13.67
N ALA A 76 -10.55 -15.11 -13.49
CA ALA A 76 -11.30 -16.03 -14.34
C ALA A 76 -11.30 -15.58 -15.81
N ALA A 77 -11.46 -14.27 -16.06
CA ALA A 77 -11.42 -13.71 -17.41
C ALA A 77 -10.05 -13.81 -18.10
N LEU A 78 -8.96 -13.78 -17.34
CA LEU A 78 -7.59 -13.93 -17.86
C LEU A 78 -7.20 -15.39 -18.14
N SER A 79 -7.95 -16.35 -17.59
CA SER A 79 -7.66 -17.78 -17.68
C SER A 79 -8.53 -18.52 -18.71
N ALA A 80 -9.38 -17.79 -19.44
CA ALA A 80 -10.28 -18.29 -20.49
C ALA A 80 -9.78 -17.90 -21.88
#